data_AF-A0A383EMS8-F1
#
_entry.id   AF-A0A383EMS8-F1
#
_cell.length_a   1.000
_cell.length_b   1.000
_cell.length_c   1.000
_cell.angle_alpha   90.00
_cell.angle_beta   90.00
_cell.angle_gamma   90.00
#
_symmetry.space_group_name_H-M   'P 1'
#
loop_
_entity.id
_entity.type
_entity.pdbx_description
1 polymer ?
#
loop_
_entity_poly.entity_id
_entity_poly.type
_entity_poly.pdbx_seq_one_letter_code
_entity_poly.pdbx_strand_id
1 'polypeptide(L)'
;GFESEFIGRLPVTAVLDELTRDDFLAILRSENSSVILSKVRDFLAYDIELSFGDEALERLADLAIGECTGARGLVSAVEKVLLDYECRLPSLDVKRLTVSAEVVEHPGRALEEFIIDHSLRAWCSSFEKDHGIRLTFTVEAAALLRQMAADAGRLPGDLCPELFSDYGHGLKLLEKTDYDVTEEILGNPQESLNAMIRQLYGNTT
;
A
#
# COMPACT_ATOMS: atom_id res chain seq x y z
N GLY A 1 2.96 51.40 13.17
CA GLY A 1 2.58 51.04 14.55
C GLY A 1 1.12 51.40 14.75
N PHE A 2 0.41 50.68 15.61
CA PHE A 2 -1.00 50.97 15.93
C PHE A 2 -1.14 52.30 16.69
N GLU A 3 -2.26 53.00 16.51
CA GLU A 3 -2.57 54.24 17.24
C GLU A 3 -2.94 53.93 18.71
N SER A 4 -2.56 54.82 19.63
CA SER A 4 -2.69 54.61 21.08
C SER A 4 -4.14 54.42 21.56
N GLU A 5 -5.10 55.07 20.90
CA GLU A 5 -6.53 54.89 21.18
C GLU A 5 -7.03 53.49 20.85
N PHE A 6 -6.43 52.83 19.85
CA PHE A 6 -6.81 51.48 19.43
C PHE A 6 -6.26 50.43 20.40
N ILE A 7 -5.02 50.59 20.85
CA ILE A 7 -4.41 49.72 21.87
C ILE A 7 -5.20 49.82 23.19
N GLY A 8 -5.66 51.02 23.56
CA GLY A 8 -6.49 51.22 24.76
C GLY A 8 -7.86 50.54 24.72
N ARG A 9 -8.35 50.12 23.55
CA ARG A 9 -9.64 49.41 23.37
C ARG A 9 -9.49 47.88 23.34
N LEU A 10 -8.28 47.34 23.46
CA LEU A 10 -8.00 45.90 23.53
C LEU A 10 -7.49 45.52 24.93
N PRO A 11 -8.37 45.46 25.95
CA PRO A 11 -7.96 45.28 27.35
C PRO A 11 -7.47 43.86 27.68
N VAL A 12 -7.66 42.89 26.77
CA VAL A 12 -7.25 41.51 26.95
C VAL A 12 -6.17 41.18 25.94
N THR A 13 -5.01 40.79 26.44
CA THR A 13 -3.90 40.26 25.65
C THR A 13 -3.68 38.80 26.01
N ALA A 14 -3.45 37.96 25.00
CA ALA A 14 -3.04 36.58 25.16
C ALA A 14 -1.74 36.38 24.39
N VAL A 15 -0.78 35.70 25.02
CA VAL A 15 0.46 35.27 24.39
C VAL A 15 0.31 33.79 24.08
N LEU A 16 0.57 33.40 22.83
CA LEU A 16 0.56 32.01 22.41
C LEU A 16 1.99 31.51 22.33
N ASP A 17 2.25 30.35 22.92
CA ASP A 17 3.52 29.66 22.80
C ASP A 17 3.65 28.99 21.42
N GLU A 18 4.88 28.81 20.97
CA GLU A 18 5.16 28.03 19.77
C GLU A 18 4.88 26.54 20.02
N LEU A 19 4.34 25.86 19.02
CA LEU A 19 4.04 24.43 19.11
C LEU A 19 5.34 23.63 19.02
N THR A 20 5.51 22.72 19.97
CA THR A 20 6.61 21.75 19.98
C THR A 20 6.26 20.50 19.18
N ARG A 21 7.26 19.65 18.94
CA ARG A 21 7.05 18.31 18.36
C ARG A 21 6.02 17.49 19.15
N ASP A 22 6.08 17.55 20.48
CA ASP A 22 5.19 16.78 21.33
C ASP A 22 3.75 17.30 21.28
N ASP A 23 3.57 18.61 21.11
CA ASP A 23 2.25 19.21 20.89
C ASP A 23 1.65 18.74 19.55
N PHE A 24 2.46 18.68 18.49
CA PHE A 24 2.02 18.12 17.20
C PHE A 24 1.63 16.65 17.30
N LEU A 25 2.43 15.85 17.98
CA LEU A 25 2.12 14.44 18.21
C LEU A 25 0.82 14.27 19.01
N ALA A 26 0.61 15.10 20.04
CA ALA A 26 -0.62 15.10 20.82
C ALA A 26 -1.85 15.48 19.98
N ILE A 27 -1.72 16.47 19.09
CA ILE A 27 -2.77 16.85 18.13
C ILE A 27 -3.08 15.71 17.16
N LEU A 28 -2.05 15.02 16.65
CA LEU A 28 -2.21 13.90 15.72
C LEU A 28 -2.85 12.67 16.38
N ARG A 29 -2.47 12.33 17.62
CA ARG A 29 -3.03 11.21 18.40
C ARG A 29 -4.43 11.47 18.96
N SER A 30 -4.88 12.72 18.97
CA SER A 30 -6.21 13.07 19.47
C SER A 30 -7.31 12.38 18.66
N GLU A 31 -8.32 11.82 19.33
CA GLU A 31 -9.52 11.27 18.69
C GLU A 31 -10.26 12.31 17.83
N ASN A 32 -10.07 13.59 18.14
CA ASN A 32 -10.66 14.72 17.42
C ASN A 32 -9.67 15.40 16.46
N SER A 33 -8.61 14.70 16.06
CA SER A 33 -7.62 15.24 15.12
C SER A 33 -8.26 15.50 13.76
N SER A 34 -8.52 16.78 13.45
CA SER A 34 -9.17 17.17 12.19
C SER A 34 -8.35 16.78 10.96
N VAL A 35 -7.02 16.79 11.07
CA VAL A 35 -6.10 16.42 9.98
C VAL A 35 -6.22 14.93 9.65
N ILE A 36 -6.16 14.07 10.67
CA ILE A 36 -6.30 12.62 10.51
C ILE A 36 -7.71 12.26 10.06
N LEU A 37 -8.74 12.79 10.73
CA LEU A 37 -10.13 12.51 10.40
C LEU A 37 -10.50 12.96 8.99
N SER A 38 -9.94 14.07 8.50
CA SER A 38 -10.14 14.49 7.10
C SER A 38 -9.66 13.41 6.15
N LYS A 39 -8.41 12.95 6.32
CA LYS A 39 -7.83 11.93 5.43
C LYS A 39 -8.52 10.58 5.54
N VAL A 40 -8.91 10.17 6.74
CA VAL A 40 -9.72 8.96 6.90
C VAL A 40 -11.03 9.05 6.11
N ARG A 41 -11.68 10.22 6.10
CA ARG A 41 -12.91 10.44 5.32
C ARG A 41 -12.66 10.51 3.82
N ASP A 42 -11.55 11.10 3.39
CA ASP A 42 -11.17 11.18 1.98
C ASP A 42 -10.97 9.77 1.40
N PHE A 43 -10.22 8.90 2.08
CA PHE A 43 -10.03 7.50 1.66
C PHE A 43 -11.30 6.67 1.77
N LEU A 44 -12.12 6.91 2.81
CA LEU A 44 -13.40 6.20 2.97
C LEU A 44 -14.38 6.51 1.82
N ALA A 45 -14.30 7.68 1.20
CA ALA A 45 -15.09 8.01 0.00
C ALA A 45 -14.80 7.08 -1.19
N TYR A 46 -13.65 6.39 -1.17
CA TYR A 46 -13.24 5.37 -2.14
C TYR A 46 -13.35 3.93 -1.59
N ASP A 47 -14.09 3.73 -0.48
CA ASP A 47 -14.22 2.45 0.23
C ASP A 47 -12.87 1.89 0.73
N ILE A 48 -11.92 2.77 1.08
CA ILE A 48 -10.60 2.41 1.64
C ILE A 48 -10.55 2.80 3.12
N GLU A 49 -10.38 1.83 4.01
CA GLU A 49 -10.16 2.10 5.43
C GLU A 49 -8.71 2.55 5.66
N LEU A 50 -8.53 3.80 6.09
CA LEU A 50 -7.23 4.37 6.42
C LEU A 50 -6.96 4.31 7.93
N SER A 51 -5.78 3.84 8.32
CA SER A 51 -5.31 3.88 9.70
C SER A 51 -3.86 4.35 9.77
N PHE A 52 -3.47 4.99 10.87
CA PHE A 52 -2.09 5.44 11.09
C PHE A 52 -1.45 4.64 12.22
N GLY A 53 -0.25 4.14 11.99
CA GLY A 53 0.57 3.56 13.05
C GLY A 53 1.19 4.66 13.93
N ASP A 54 1.47 4.34 15.19
CA ASP A 54 2.04 5.30 16.15
C ASP A 54 3.36 5.92 15.64
N GLU A 55 4.25 5.09 15.08
CA GLU A 55 5.52 5.55 14.52
C GLU A 55 5.31 6.50 13.33
N ALA A 56 4.26 6.28 12.53
CA ALA A 56 3.92 7.18 11.43
C ALA A 56 3.48 8.56 11.93
N LEU A 57 2.68 8.60 13.01
CA LEU A 57 2.27 9.86 13.63
C LEU A 57 3.48 10.63 14.19
N GLU A 58 4.44 9.92 14.77
CA GLU A 58 5.70 10.50 15.23
C GLU A 58 6.52 11.11 14.08
N ARG A 59 6.64 10.38 12.96
CA ARG A 59 7.31 10.91 11.76
C ARG A 59 6.57 12.09 11.13
N LEU A 60 5.25 12.08 11.15
CA LEU A 60 4.45 13.22 10.65
C LEU A 60 4.64 14.47 11.52
N ALA A 61 4.76 14.31 12.85
CA ALA A 61 5.10 15.41 13.75
C ALA A 61 6.52 15.96 13.47
N ASP A 62 7.49 15.08 13.22
CA ASP A 62 8.85 15.46 12.80
C ASP A 62 8.87 16.21 11.46
N LEU A 63 8.06 15.81 10.50
CA LEU A 63 7.94 16.53 9.24
C LEU A 63 7.30 17.92 9.45
N ALA A 64 6.24 17.99 10.25
CA ALA A 64 5.52 19.24 10.48
C ALA A 64 6.34 20.31 11.23
N ILE A 65 7.23 19.92 12.15
CA ILE A 65 8.11 20.86 12.84
C ILE A 65 9.07 21.56 11.87
N GLY A 66 9.50 20.86 10.82
CA GLY A 66 10.40 21.39 9.79
C GLY A 66 9.75 22.42 8.86
N GLU A 67 8.42 22.44 8.77
CA GLU A 67 7.66 23.35 7.88
C GLU A 67 7.53 24.77 8.45
N CYS A 68 7.84 25.01 9.74
CA CYS A 68 7.85 26.33 10.39
C CYS A 68 6.57 27.19 10.20
N THR A 69 5.41 26.55 10.03
CA THR A 69 4.11 27.22 9.78
C THR A 69 3.09 27.00 10.90
N GLY A 70 3.53 26.55 12.07
CA GLY A 70 2.66 26.18 13.20
C GLY A 70 1.78 24.97 12.86
N ALA A 71 0.57 24.89 13.42
CA ALA A 71 -0.35 23.76 13.23
C ALA A 71 -0.76 23.49 11.78
N ARG A 72 -0.61 24.47 10.88
CA ARG A 72 -0.85 24.27 9.44
C ARG A 72 0.17 23.33 8.81
N GLY A 73 1.36 23.20 9.40
CA GLY A 73 2.40 22.26 8.97
C GLY A 73 1.94 20.81 9.02
N LEU A 74 1.03 20.45 9.94
CA LEU A 74 0.45 19.10 10.02
C LEU A 74 -0.33 18.73 8.75
N VAL A 75 -1.11 19.67 8.22
CA VAL A 75 -1.89 19.44 6.99
C VAL A 75 -0.94 19.22 5.82
N SER A 76 0.06 20.11 5.66
CA SER A 76 1.05 19.99 4.59
C SER A 76 1.85 18.68 4.67
N ALA A 77 2.27 18.28 5.87
CA ALA A 77 3.04 17.06 6.09
C ALA A 77 2.24 15.81 5.69
N VAL A 78 0.97 15.72 6.12
CA VAL A 78 0.11 14.60 5.78
C VAL A 78 -0.25 14.57 4.29
N GLU A 79 -0.56 15.74 3.70
CA GLU A 79 -0.86 15.86 2.26
C GLU A 79 0.31 15.36 1.41
N LYS A 80 1.53 15.80 1.73
CA LYS A 80 2.75 15.41 1.01
C LYS A 80 2.97 13.91 0.99
N VAL A 81 2.56 13.21 2.05
CA VAL A 81 2.71 11.75 2.18
C VAL A 81 1.61 11.00 1.43
N LEU A 82 0.37 11.49 1.47
CA LEU A 82 -0.80 10.72 1.01
C LEU A 82 -1.37 11.13 -0.34
N LEU A 83 -1.00 12.28 -0.91
CA LEU A 83 -1.56 12.77 -2.17
C LEU A 83 -1.45 11.76 -3.33
N ASP A 84 -0.28 11.13 -3.48
CA ASP A 84 -0.09 10.11 -4.53
C ASP A 84 -0.89 8.83 -4.26
N TYR A 85 -1.10 8.49 -2.98
CA TYR A 85 -1.93 7.34 -2.58
C TYR A 85 -3.40 7.60 -2.93
N GLU A 86 -3.91 8.80 -2.67
CA GLU A 86 -5.28 9.20 -3.01
C GLU A 86 -5.54 9.12 -4.52
N CYS A 87 -4.53 9.45 -5.33
CA CYS A 87 -4.64 9.39 -6.78
C CYS A 87 -4.57 7.95 -7.33
N ARG A 88 -3.73 7.08 -6.74
CA ARG A 88 -3.44 5.75 -7.30
C ARG A 88 -4.30 4.63 -6.74
N LEU A 89 -4.56 4.60 -5.43
CA LEU A 89 -5.22 3.45 -4.78
C LEU A 89 -6.67 3.20 -5.22
N PRO A 90 -7.51 4.22 -5.52
CA PRO A 90 -8.90 3.98 -5.95
C PRO A 90 -9.00 3.12 -7.22
N SER A 91 -7.95 3.06 -8.05
CA SER A 91 -7.92 2.24 -9.26
C SER A 91 -7.52 0.79 -9.03
N LEU A 92 -7.20 0.39 -7.79
CA LEU A 92 -6.55 -0.89 -7.47
C LEU A 92 -7.40 -1.80 -6.56
N ASP A 93 -8.68 -1.50 -6.32
CA ASP A 93 -9.58 -2.27 -5.43
C ASP A 93 -9.01 -2.58 -4.03
N VAL A 94 -8.18 -1.66 -3.52
CA VAL A 94 -7.59 -1.76 -2.19
C VAL A 94 -8.65 -1.44 -1.14
N LYS A 95 -8.82 -2.29 -0.12
CA LYS A 95 -9.81 -2.06 0.96
C LYS A 95 -9.25 -1.40 2.21
N ARG A 96 -7.95 -1.53 2.46
CA ARG A 96 -7.31 -0.99 3.67
C ARG A 96 -5.92 -0.47 3.37
N LEU A 97 -5.56 0.66 3.99
CA LEU A 97 -4.23 1.24 4.00
C LEU A 97 -3.83 1.57 5.44
N THR A 98 -2.68 1.04 5.87
CA THR A 98 -2.07 1.42 7.14
C THR A 98 -0.81 2.23 6.87
N VAL A 99 -0.81 3.49 7.29
CA VAL A 99 0.34 4.40 7.17
C VAL A 99 1.37 4.00 8.23
N SER A 100 2.53 3.52 7.79
CA SER A 100 3.68 3.18 8.64
C SER A 100 4.77 4.27 8.59
N ALA A 101 5.81 4.14 9.40
CA ALA A 101 6.96 5.04 9.32
C ALA A 101 7.60 5.07 7.92
N GLU A 102 7.72 3.91 7.27
CA GLU A 102 8.25 3.79 5.89
C GLU A 102 7.41 4.59 4.89
N VAL A 103 6.08 4.58 5.02
CA VAL A 103 5.18 5.37 4.15
C VAL A 103 5.45 6.86 4.31
N VAL A 104 5.75 7.31 5.53
CA VAL A 104 6.01 8.74 5.80
C VAL A 104 7.41 9.15 5.34
N GLU A 105 8.42 8.31 5.56
CA GLU A 105 9.82 8.59 5.20
C GLU A 105 10.05 8.48 3.68
N HIS A 106 9.41 7.52 3.03
CA HIS A 106 9.63 7.17 1.63
C HIS A 106 8.30 6.91 0.88
N PRO A 107 7.40 7.91 0.77
CA PRO A 107 6.03 7.72 0.28
C PRO A 107 5.94 7.11 -1.11
N GLY A 108 6.75 7.60 -2.06
CA GLY A 108 6.74 7.11 -3.45
C GLY A 108 7.23 5.66 -3.58
N ARG A 109 8.35 5.32 -2.91
CA ARG A 109 8.90 3.96 -2.91
C ARG A 109 7.93 2.99 -2.24
N ALA A 110 7.41 3.35 -1.06
CA ALA A 110 6.44 2.52 -0.34
C ALA A 110 5.17 2.29 -1.16
N LEU A 111 4.72 3.28 -1.93
CA LEU A 111 3.56 3.17 -2.81
C LEU A 111 3.83 2.22 -3.98
N GLU A 112 5.01 2.33 -4.61
CA GLU A 112 5.41 1.41 -5.68
C GLU A 112 5.50 -0.03 -5.18
N GLU A 113 6.18 -0.27 -4.05
CA GLU A 113 6.26 -1.59 -3.42
C GLU A 113 4.87 -2.12 -3.06
N PHE A 114 4.00 -1.28 -2.49
CA PHE A 114 2.63 -1.65 -2.17
C PHE A 114 1.83 -2.11 -3.41
N ILE A 115 1.94 -1.38 -4.53
CA ILE A 115 1.19 -1.68 -5.76
C ILE A 115 1.70 -2.95 -6.42
N ILE A 116 3.03 -3.14 -6.45
CA ILE A 116 3.67 -4.36 -6.94
C ILE A 116 3.14 -5.56 -6.14
N ASP A 117 3.16 -5.48 -4.82
CA ASP A 117 2.71 -6.56 -3.93
C ASP A 117 1.23 -6.83 -4.05
N HIS A 118 0.43 -5.76 -4.10
CA HIS A 118 -1.00 -5.85 -4.25
C HIS A 118 -1.39 -6.53 -5.57
N SER A 119 -0.73 -6.20 -6.68
CA SER A 119 -1.05 -6.76 -8.01
C SER A 119 -0.97 -8.29 -8.03
N LEU A 120 0.08 -8.87 -7.43
CA LEU A 120 0.27 -10.31 -7.38
C LEU A 120 -0.78 -10.97 -6.49
N ARG A 121 -1.05 -10.39 -5.31
CA ARG A 121 -2.05 -10.91 -4.37
C ARG A 121 -3.45 -10.85 -4.95
N ALA A 122 -3.81 -9.74 -5.60
CA ALA A 122 -5.10 -9.55 -6.26
C ALA A 122 -5.30 -10.60 -7.35
N TRP A 123 -4.28 -10.84 -8.19
CA TRP A 123 -4.34 -11.90 -9.19
C TRP A 123 -4.49 -13.29 -8.56
N CYS A 124 -3.69 -13.64 -7.55
CA CYS A 124 -3.79 -14.93 -6.86
C CYS A 124 -5.20 -15.15 -6.27
N SER A 125 -5.78 -14.10 -5.69
CA SER A 125 -7.14 -14.15 -5.15
C SER A 125 -8.19 -14.33 -6.25
N SER A 126 -8.03 -13.69 -7.41
CA SER A 126 -8.91 -13.90 -8.57
C SER A 126 -8.77 -15.33 -9.10
N PHE A 127 -7.55 -15.82 -9.23
CA PHE A 127 -7.26 -17.17 -9.71
C PHE A 127 -7.88 -18.24 -8.79
N GLU A 128 -7.76 -18.09 -7.46
CA GLU A 128 -8.41 -18.99 -6.49
C GLU A 128 -9.93 -18.95 -6.63
N LYS A 129 -10.52 -17.76 -6.83
CA LYS A 129 -11.97 -17.61 -7.02
C LYS A 129 -12.47 -18.27 -8.31
N ASP A 130 -11.73 -18.13 -9.40
CA ASP A 130 -12.15 -18.60 -10.72
C ASP A 130 -11.90 -20.11 -10.90
N HIS A 131 -10.79 -20.62 -10.37
CA HIS A 131 -10.38 -22.01 -10.58
C HIS A 131 -10.62 -22.92 -9.36
N GLY A 132 -10.76 -22.35 -8.16
CA GLY A 132 -10.82 -23.09 -6.90
C GLY A 132 -9.47 -23.61 -6.42
N ILE A 133 -8.37 -23.00 -6.88
CA ILE A 133 -7.00 -23.46 -6.64
C ILE A 133 -6.18 -22.30 -6.07
N ARG A 134 -5.58 -22.49 -4.90
CA ARG A 134 -4.70 -21.49 -4.31
C ARG A 134 -3.30 -21.58 -4.90
N LEU A 135 -2.86 -20.50 -5.52
CA LEU A 135 -1.46 -20.35 -5.93
C LEU A 135 -0.69 -19.54 -4.89
N THR A 136 0.43 -20.09 -4.44
CA THR A 136 1.38 -19.39 -3.58
C THR A 136 2.71 -19.28 -4.32
N PHE A 137 3.36 -18.13 -4.27
CA PHE A 137 4.69 -17.96 -4.84
C PHE A 137 5.72 -18.06 -3.72
N THR A 138 6.80 -18.82 -3.93
CA THR A 138 7.95 -18.77 -3.01
C THR A 138 8.57 -17.38 -3.02
N VAL A 139 9.39 -17.08 -2.01
CA VAL A 139 10.05 -15.76 -1.90
C VAL A 139 10.91 -15.49 -3.13
N GLU A 140 11.63 -16.50 -3.59
CA GLU A 140 12.50 -16.46 -4.76
C GLU A 140 11.70 -16.29 -6.05
N ALA A 141 10.58 -17.04 -6.17
CA ALA A 141 9.69 -16.93 -7.32
C ALA A 141 9.04 -15.54 -7.42
N ALA A 142 8.56 -15.01 -6.29
CA ALA A 142 8.00 -13.66 -6.24
C ALA A 142 9.05 -12.60 -6.61
N ALA A 143 10.30 -12.75 -6.14
CA ALA A 143 11.39 -11.85 -6.50
C ALA A 143 11.72 -11.90 -7.99
N LEU A 144 11.82 -13.10 -8.57
CA LEU A 144 12.06 -13.28 -10.01
C LEU A 144 10.91 -12.67 -10.84
N LEU A 145 9.67 -12.92 -10.45
CA LEU A 145 8.49 -12.38 -11.13
C LEU A 145 8.47 -10.84 -11.08
N ARG A 146 8.85 -10.24 -9.95
CA ARG A 146 8.99 -8.77 -9.83
C ARG A 146 10.04 -8.24 -10.79
N GLN A 147 11.18 -8.92 -10.92
CA GLN A 147 12.22 -8.53 -11.86
C GLN A 147 11.73 -8.62 -13.31
N MET A 148 11.10 -9.74 -13.69
CA MET A 148 10.51 -9.91 -15.03
C MET A 148 9.46 -8.83 -15.34
N ALA A 149 8.63 -8.49 -14.36
CA ALA A 149 7.62 -7.44 -14.47
C ALA A 149 8.25 -6.06 -14.68
N ALA A 150 9.32 -5.75 -13.93
CA ALA A 150 10.07 -4.51 -14.08
C ALA A 150 10.72 -4.40 -15.48
N ASP A 151 11.35 -5.47 -15.97
CA ASP A 151 11.96 -5.51 -17.30
C ASP A 151 10.92 -5.33 -18.43
N ALA A 152 9.69 -5.80 -18.21
CA ALA A 152 8.57 -5.65 -19.14
C ALA A 152 7.77 -4.34 -18.97
N GLY A 153 8.07 -3.53 -17.95
CA GLY A 153 7.30 -2.32 -17.61
C GLY A 153 5.85 -2.60 -17.19
N ARG A 154 5.60 -3.75 -16.55
CA ARG A 154 4.26 -4.22 -16.11
C ARG A 154 4.27 -4.52 -14.61
N LEU A 155 3.09 -4.73 -14.01
CA LEU A 155 3.01 -5.25 -12.64
C LEU A 155 3.10 -6.79 -12.63
N PRO A 156 3.61 -7.41 -11.55
CA PRO A 156 3.66 -8.87 -11.42
C PRO A 156 2.33 -9.57 -11.71
N GLY A 157 1.23 -9.03 -11.17
CA GLY A 157 -0.11 -9.56 -11.41
C GLY A 157 -0.54 -9.53 -12.87
N ASP A 158 -0.06 -8.54 -13.65
CA ASP A 158 -0.40 -8.40 -15.07
C ASP A 158 0.28 -9.45 -15.94
N LEU A 159 1.45 -9.98 -15.53
CA LEU A 159 2.16 -11.03 -16.25
C LEU A 159 1.56 -12.42 -16.00
N CYS A 160 0.95 -12.62 -14.83
CA CYS A 160 0.49 -13.94 -14.39
C CYS A 160 -0.55 -14.60 -15.32
N PRO A 161 -1.55 -13.90 -15.89
CA PRO A 161 -2.49 -14.50 -16.83
C PRO A 161 -1.82 -15.13 -18.07
N GLU A 162 -0.72 -14.54 -18.56
CA GLU A 162 0.01 -15.06 -19.72
C GLU A 162 0.86 -16.28 -19.32
N LEU A 163 1.59 -16.16 -18.19
CA LEU A 163 2.47 -17.22 -17.68
C LEU A 163 1.70 -18.47 -17.22
N PHE A 164 0.50 -18.29 -16.67
CA PHE A 164 -0.28 -19.36 -16.01
C PHE A 164 -1.63 -19.64 -16.68
N SER A 165 -1.79 -19.27 -17.95
CA SER A 165 -3.03 -19.45 -18.74
C SER A 165 -3.61 -20.88 -18.67
N ASP A 166 -2.76 -21.90 -18.79
CA ASP A 166 -3.18 -23.31 -18.78
C ASP A 166 -3.20 -23.96 -17.38
N TYR A 167 -2.64 -23.29 -16.36
CA TYR A 167 -2.48 -23.86 -15.02
C TYR A 167 -3.82 -24.13 -14.34
N GLY A 168 -4.82 -23.26 -14.54
CA GLY A 168 -6.13 -23.42 -13.91
C GLY A 168 -6.82 -24.72 -14.32
N HIS A 169 -6.70 -25.13 -15.59
CA HIS A 169 -7.22 -26.40 -16.08
C HIS A 169 -6.28 -27.57 -15.75
N GLY A 170 -4.97 -27.38 -15.98
CA GLY A 170 -3.98 -28.42 -15.78
C GLY A 170 -3.92 -28.90 -14.33
N LEU A 171 -3.85 -28.00 -13.35
CA LEU A 171 -3.83 -28.37 -11.93
C LEU A 171 -5.13 -29.05 -11.47
N LYS A 172 -6.26 -28.71 -12.08
CA LYS A 172 -7.55 -29.37 -11.84
C LYS A 172 -7.55 -30.83 -12.27
N LEU A 173 -6.90 -31.15 -13.39
CA LEU A 173 -6.68 -32.53 -13.83
C LEU A 173 -5.78 -33.31 -12.87
N LEU A 174 -4.88 -32.63 -12.16
CA LEU A 174 -4.04 -33.24 -11.12
C LEU A 174 -4.74 -33.32 -9.75
N GLU A 175 -6.03 -32.96 -9.69
CA GLU A 175 -6.83 -32.92 -8.46
C GLU A 175 -6.21 -32.05 -7.34
N LYS A 176 -5.48 -30.99 -7.71
CA LYS A 176 -4.83 -30.08 -6.76
C LYS A 176 -5.75 -28.94 -6.36
N THR A 177 -5.73 -28.61 -5.07
CA THR A 177 -6.42 -27.45 -4.47
C THR A 177 -5.47 -26.31 -4.11
N ASP A 178 -4.18 -26.61 -4.05
CA ASP A 178 -3.11 -25.70 -3.71
C ASP A 178 -1.85 -26.06 -4.51
N TYR A 179 -1.06 -25.04 -4.84
CA TYR A 179 0.18 -25.22 -5.57
C TYR A 179 1.17 -24.09 -5.31
N ASP A 180 2.40 -24.48 -5.00
CA ASP A 180 3.51 -23.56 -4.78
C ASP A 180 4.30 -23.38 -6.08
N VAL A 181 4.37 -22.14 -6.55
CA VAL A 181 5.14 -21.71 -7.72
C VAL A 181 6.55 -21.36 -7.28
N THR A 182 7.52 -22.11 -7.78
CA THR A 182 8.96 -21.92 -7.56
C THR A 182 9.61 -21.14 -8.72
N GLU A 183 10.86 -20.71 -8.54
CA GLU A 183 11.63 -20.04 -9.60
C GLU A 183 11.81 -20.90 -10.86
N GLU A 184 11.99 -22.23 -10.69
CA GLU A 184 12.15 -23.18 -11.79
C GLU A 184 10.89 -23.22 -12.66
N ILE A 185 9.72 -23.20 -12.00
CA ILE A 185 8.42 -23.17 -12.67
C ILE A 185 8.24 -21.86 -13.44
N LEU A 186 8.62 -20.72 -12.87
CA LEU A 186 8.55 -19.43 -13.57
C LEU A 186 9.46 -19.38 -14.81
N GLY A 187 10.60 -20.07 -14.78
CA GLY A 187 11.51 -20.14 -15.91
C GLY A 187 10.89 -20.81 -17.15
N ASN A 188 10.13 -21.89 -16.97
CA ASN A 188 9.39 -22.56 -18.04
C ASN A 188 8.03 -23.10 -17.54
N PRO A 189 7.00 -22.23 -17.41
CA PRO A 189 5.73 -22.62 -16.81
C PRO A 189 5.03 -23.74 -17.58
N GLN A 190 4.99 -23.63 -18.91
CA GLN A 190 4.28 -24.59 -19.74
C GLN A 190 4.95 -25.97 -19.77
N GLU A 191 6.27 -26.02 -19.82
CA GLU A 191 7.01 -27.29 -19.76
C GLU A 191 6.84 -27.97 -18.41
N SER A 192 6.88 -27.20 -17.33
CA SER A 192 6.66 -27.70 -15.96
C SER A 192 5.28 -28.35 -15.83
N LEU A 193 4.23 -27.69 -16.33
CA LEU A 193 2.87 -28.22 -16.31
C LEU A 193 2.75 -29.51 -17.13
N ASN A 194 3.29 -29.51 -18.35
CA ASN A 194 3.29 -30.67 -19.22
C ASN A 194 4.06 -31.85 -18.61
N ALA A 195 5.18 -31.60 -17.93
CA ALA A 195 5.95 -32.62 -17.23
C ALA A 195 5.12 -33.26 -16.09
N MET A 196 4.41 -32.44 -15.30
CA MET A 196 3.51 -32.94 -14.25
C MET A 196 2.37 -33.82 -14.80
N ILE A 197 1.70 -33.36 -15.85
CA ILE A 197 0.62 -34.13 -16.50
C ILE A 197 1.17 -35.47 -17.03
N ARG A 198 2.32 -35.46 -17.71
CA ARG A 198 2.95 -36.67 -18.24
C ARG A 198 3.34 -37.65 -17.14
N GLN A 199 3.82 -37.20 -15.98
CA GLN A 199 4.17 -38.08 -14.87
C GLN A 199 2.95 -38.80 -14.31
N LEU A 200 1.80 -38.12 -14.20
CA LEU A 200 0.56 -38.72 -13.72
C LEU A 200 0.02 -39.80 -14.67
N TYR A 201 -0.08 -39.50 -15.97
CA TYR A 201 -0.56 -40.46 -16.97
C TYR A 201 0.48 -41.52 -17.36
N GLY A 202 1.77 -41.23 -17.22
CA GLY A 202 2.87 -42.16 -17.49
C GLY A 202 3.01 -43.27 -16.45
N ASN A 203 2.55 -43.04 -15.21
CA ASN A 203 2.54 -44.05 -14.15
C ASN A 203 1.29 -44.95 -14.16
N THR A 204 0.34 -44.72 -15.09
CA THR A 204 -0.91 -45.49 -15.18
C THR A 204 -0.87 -46.64 -16.22
N THR A 205 0.31 -46.96 -16.76
CA THR A 205 0.51 -48.09 -17.70
C THR A 205 1.48 -49.11 -17.09
#